data_AF-A0A945CP26-F1
#
_entry.id   AF-A0A945CP26-F1
#
_cell.length_a   1.000
_cell.length_b   1.000
_cell.length_c   1.000
_cell.angle_alpha   90.00
_cell.angle_beta   90.00
_cell.angle_gamma   90.00
#
_symmetry.space_group_name_H-M   'P 1'
#
loop_
_entity.id
_entity.type
_entity.pdbx_description
1 polymer ?
#
loop_
_entity_poly.entity_id
_entity_poly.type
_entity_poly.pdbx_seq_one_letter_code
_entity_poly.pdbx_strand_id
1 'polypeptide(L)' 'DQVHRVKLPSEGLGDTRYTRALRHFFECLRTGQKPEATVEDGVRSVALAMGVYESARTGGKVELAW' A
#
# COMPACT_ATOMS: atom_id res chain seq x y z
N ASP A 1 21.50 0.33 -7.83
CA ASP A 1 20.85 -0.56 -6.86
C ASP A 1 21.83 -1.24 -5.92
N GLN A 2 21.87 -0.79 -4.67
CA GLN A 2 22.54 -1.54 -3.60
C GLN A 2 21.47 -2.34 -2.84
N VAL A 3 21.58 -3.67 -2.89
CA VAL A 3 20.77 -4.56 -2.05
C VAL A 3 21.39 -4.57 -0.65
N HIS A 4 20.76 -3.89 0.30
CA HIS A 4 21.17 -3.93 1.70
C HIS A 4 20.60 -5.17 2.37
N ARG A 5 21.47 -6.12 2.71
CA ARG A 5 21.09 -7.34 3.43
C ARG A 5 21.03 -7.05 4.92
N VAL A 6 19.82 -6.99 5.47
CA VAL A 6 19.58 -6.78 6.90
C VAL A 6 19.44 -8.15 7.57
N LYS A 7 20.34 -8.46 8.53
CA LYS A 7 20.19 -9.62 9.41
C LYS A 7 19.52 -9.18 10.69
N LEU A 8 18.32 -9.69 10.95
CA LEU A 8 17.58 -9.47 12.20
C LEU A 8 17.41 -10.80 12.94
N PRO A 9 17.32 -10.77 14.27
CA PRO A 9 16.83 -11.92 15.04
C PRO A 9 15.47 -12.39 14.53
N SER A 10 15.14 -13.67 14.75
CA SER A 10 13.86 -14.29 14.38
C SER A 10 12.65 -13.49 14.85
N GLU A 11 12.77 -12.87 16.01
CA GLU A 11 11.74 -12.05 16.65
C GLU A 11 11.52 -10.74 15.88
N GLY A 12 12.59 -10.15 15.32
CA GLY A 12 12.53 -8.97 14.47
C GLY A 12 11.99 -9.24 13.06
N LEU A 13 12.08 -10.49 12.59
CA LEU A 13 11.38 -10.96 11.38
C LEU A 13 9.87 -11.13 11.61
N GLY A 14 9.44 -11.29 12.86
CA GLY A 14 8.03 -11.44 13.24
C GLY A 14 7.22 -10.14 13.26
N ASP A 15 7.87 -8.97 13.40
CA ASP A 15 7.22 -7.64 13.35
C ASP A 15 7.67 -6.82 12.14
N THR A 16 7.35 -7.33 10.94
CA THR A 16 7.54 -6.60 9.69
C THR A 16 6.28 -5.81 9.35
N ARG A 17 6.38 -4.90 8.38
CA ARG A 17 5.20 -4.23 7.79
C ARG A 17 4.13 -5.21 7.33
N TYR A 18 4.53 -6.40 6.85
CA TYR A 18 3.61 -7.43 6.36
C TYR A 18 2.87 -8.13 7.50
N THR A 19 3.59 -8.52 8.55
CA THR A 19 2.95 -9.18 9.70
C THR A 19 2.06 -8.21 10.46
N ARG A 20 2.42 -6.93 10.54
CA ARG A 20 1.56 -5.86 11.09
C ARG A 20 0.29 -5.66 10.27
N ALA A 21 0.40 -5.57 8.95
CA ALA A 21 -0.77 -5.42 8.06
C ALA A 21 -1.74 -6.60 8.17
N LEU A 22 -1.24 -7.84 8.22
CA LEU A 22 -2.07 -9.03 8.40
C LEU A 22 -2.74 -9.08 9.77
N ARG A 23 -2.00 -8.72 10.83
CA ARG A 23 -2.54 -8.65 12.20
C ARG A 23 -3.72 -7.67 12.26
N HIS A 24 -3.52 -6.45 11.75
CA HIS A 24 -4.54 -5.42 11.63
C HIS A 24 -5.78 -5.90 10.86
N PHE A 25 -5.58 -6.55 9.71
CA PHE A 25 -6.68 -7.11 8.94
C PHE A 25 -7.53 -8.10 9.75
N PHE A 26 -6.90 -9.04 10.45
CA PHE A 26 -7.63 -9.98 11.31
C PHE A 26 -8.29 -9.30 12.51
N GLU A 27 -7.71 -8.24 13.07
CA GLU A 27 -8.34 -7.46 14.13
C GLU A 27 -9.63 -6.80 13.62
N CYS A 28 -9.59 -6.13 12.48
CA CYS A 28 -10.80 -5.56 11.84
C CYS A 28 -11.89 -6.60 11.60
N LEU A 29 -11.53 -7.79 11.12
CA LEU A 29 -12.50 -8.89 10.93
C LEU A 29 -13.15 -9.34 12.24
N ARG A 30 -12.38 -9.39 13.34
CA ARG A 30 -12.89 -9.84 14.64
C ARG A 30 -13.75 -8.79 15.33
N THR A 31 -13.39 -7.51 15.20
CA THR A 31 -14.03 -6.40 15.90
C THR A 31 -15.12 -5.72 15.07
N GLY A 32 -15.19 -5.99 13.77
CA GLY A 32 -16.05 -5.26 12.84
C GLY A 32 -15.56 -3.84 12.55
N GLN A 33 -14.38 -3.45 13.01
CA GLN A 33 -13.79 -2.14 12.69
C GLN A 33 -13.42 -2.05 11.21
N LYS A 34 -13.53 -0.84 10.67
CA LYS A 34 -13.11 -0.56 9.29
C LYS A 34 -11.57 -0.55 9.21
N PRO A 35 -10.96 -1.18 8.19
CA PRO A 35 -9.52 -1.08 7.97
C PRO A 35 -9.07 0.36 7.71
N GLU A 36 -7.87 0.71 8.19
CA GLU A 36 -7.23 2.00 7.90
C GLU A 36 -7.05 2.24 6.40
N ALA A 37 -6.70 1.19 5.64
CA ALA A 37 -6.62 1.21 4.19
C ALA A 37 -7.77 0.39 3.60
N THR A 38 -8.65 1.05 2.85
CA THR A 38 -9.83 0.46 2.24
C THR A 38 -9.59 0.00 0.81
N VAL A 39 -10.58 -0.67 0.22
CA VAL A 39 -10.55 -1.01 -1.20
C VAL A 39 -10.54 0.25 -2.06
N GLU A 40 -11.31 1.27 -1.67
CA GLU A 40 -11.41 2.54 -2.38
C GLU A 40 -10.06 3.28 -2.42
N ASP A 41 -9.28 3.20 -1.34
CA ASP A 41 -7.92 3.77 -1.31
C ASP A 41 -7.01 3.05 -2.30
N GLY A 42 -7.14 1.73 -2.44
CA GLY A 42 -6.43 0.95 -3.44
C GLY A 42 -6.81 1.34 -4.87
N VAL A 43 -8.10 1.48 -5.16
CA VAL A 43 -8.60 1.92 -6.47
C VAL A 43 -8.06 3.31 -6.83
N ARG A 44 -8.14 4.27 -5.90
CA ARG A 44 -7.60 5.62 -6.10
C ARG A 44 -6.08 5.61 -6.32
N SER A 45 -5.35 4.77 -5.59
CA SER A 45 -3.90 4.64 -5.73
C SER A 45 -3.51 4.16 -7.13
N VAL A 46 -4.23 3.17 -7.66
CA VAL A 46 -4.00 2.67 -9.03
C VAL A 46 -4.39 3.73 -10.06
N ALA A 47 -5.53 4.39 -9.91
CA ALA A 47 -5.96 5.46 -10.81
C ALA A 47 -4.93 6.60 -10.87
N LEU A 48 -4.38 6.99 -9.71
CA LEU A 48 -3.30 7.97 -9.63
C LEU A 48 -2.06 7.53 -10.40
N ALA A 49 -1.59 6.31 -10.19
CA ALA A 49 -0.43 5.78 -10.90
C ALA A 49 -0.64 5.81 -12.42
N MET A 50 -1.84 5.42 -12.89
CA MET A 50 -2.20 5.48 -14.31
C MET A 50 -2.23 6.91 -14.84
N GLY A 51 -2.76 7.87 -14.08
CA GLY A 51 -2.76 9.28 -14.45
C GLY A 51 -1.36 9.87 -14.58
N VAL A 52 -0.43 9.46 -13.72
CA VAL A 52 0.98 9.85 -13.81
C VAL A 52 1.61 9.32 -15.09
N TYR A 53 1.38 8.05 -15.43
CA TYR A 53 1.88 7.48 -16.70
C TYR A 53 1.31 8.21 -17.92
N GLU A 54 0.02 8.51 -17.90
CA GLU A 54 -0.64 9.24 -18.99
C GLU A 54 -0.11 10.67 -19.13
N SER A 55 0.11 11.37 -18.01
CA SER A 55 0.71 12.70 -18.00
C SER A 55 2.13 12.68 -18.55
N ALA A 56 2.96 11.73 -18.12
CA ALA A 56 4.31 11.56 -18.64
C ALA A 56 4.35 11.25 -20.14
N ARG A 57 3.38 10.46 -20.64
CA ARG A 57 3.27 10.09 -22.05
C ARG A 57 2.84 11.25 -22.95
N THR A 58 1.94 12.10 -22.46
CA THR A 58 1.32 13.19 -23.25
C THR A 58 1.99 14.54 -23.04
N GLY A 59 2.77 14.70 -21.96
CA GLY A 59 3.32 15.99 -21.53
C GLY A 59 2.29 16.96 -20.97
N GLY A 60 1.05 16.51 -20.73
CA GLY A 60 -0.07 17.33 -20.28
C GLY A 60 -0.54 17.02 -18.86
N LYS A 61 -1.33 17.95 -18.29
CA LYS A 61 -2.08 17.70 -17.04
C LYS A 61 -3.18 16.67 -17.32
N VAL A 62 -3.27 15.65 -16.45
CA VAL A 62 -4.37 14.66 -16.45
C VAL A 62 -5.28 14.94 -15.26
N GLU A 63 -6.57 15.06 -15.51
CA GLU A 63 -7.58 15.12 -14.45
C GLU A 63 -8.08 13.72 -14.16
N LEU A 64 -8.11 13.37 -12.88
CA LEU A 64 -8.52 12.06 -12.41
C LEU A 64 -9.93 12.19 -11.83
N ALA A 65 -10.83 11.36 -12.34
CA ALA A 65 -12.20 11.27 -11.85
C ALA A 65 -12.21 10.33 -10.65
N TRP A 66 -12.37 10.89 -9.45
CA TRP A 66 -12.55 10.17 -8.20
C TRP A 66 -13.75 10.71 -7.42
#